data_AF-A0A2M9EJ79-F1
#
_entry.id   AF-A0A2M9EJ79-F1
#
_cell.length_a   1.000
_cell.length_b   1.000
_cell.length_c   1.000
_cell.angle_alpha   90.00
_cell.angle_beta   90.00
_cell.angle_gamma   90.00
#
_symmetry.space_group_name_H-M   'P 1'
#
loop_
_entity.id
_entity.type
_entity.pdbx_description
1 polymer ?
#
loop_
_entity_poly.entity_id
_entity_poly.type
_entity_poly.pdbx_seq_one_letter_code
_entity_poly.pdbx_strand_id
1 'polypeptide(L)'
;MSESPEAQSFIEAWQRSLPEWRIARVFVPEPQRALAEQWFALFAALTEIAALEPVPAAAKLAWWQEELRTWRKGARRHPLGQGLVGKALPWDALADELPALLNPADDVALQRLAAVLADIEQILFAESAEGRARLHHDLLLILGQMPPPASGGTRPRRVLSALARARQQRSSPLSAWQTLRCTWQAARAGNTP
;
A
#
# COMPACT_ATOMS: atom_id res chain seq x y z
N MET A 1 14.44 -14.67 14.33
CA MET A 1 14.82 -13.85 13.16
C MET A 1 14.77 -12.40 13.61
N SER A 2 15.92 -11.75 13.77
CA SER A 2 15.98 -10.38 14.29
C SER A 2 15.47 -9.39 13.24
N GLU A 3 14.48 -8.59 13.60
CA GLU A 3 14.00 -7.45 12.82
C GLU A 3 15.14 -6.41 12.69
N SER A 4 15.37 -5.85 11.50
CA SER A 4 16.36 -4.78 11.35
C SER A 4 15.83 -3.50 12.00
N PRO A 5 16.61 -2.82 12.87
CA PRO A 5 16.24 -1.53 13.46
C PRO A 5 15.86 -0.48 12.41
N GLU A 6 16.45 -0.57 11.21
CA GLU A 6 16.17 0.36 10.11
C GLU A 6 14.83 0.06 9.44
N ALA A 7 14.46 -1.21 9.26
CA ALA A 7 13.15 -1.55 8.70
C ALA A 7 12.03 -1.09 9.63
N GLN A 8 12.26 -1.24 10.93
CA GLN A 8 11.35 -0.82 11.97
C GLN A 8 11.14 0.70 11.97
N SER A 9 12.18 1.51 11.73
CA SER A 9 12.04 2.97 11.72
C SER A 9 11.14 3.48 10.59
N PHE A 10 11.16 2.84 9.41
CA PHE A 10 10.22 3.16 8.31
C PHE A 10 8.77 2.79 8.67
N ILE A 11 8.57 1.63 9.30
CA ILE A 11 7.24 1.18 9.75
C ILE A 11 6.71 2.17 10.81
N GLU A 12 7.54 2.58 11.76
CA GLU A 12 7.15 3.56 12.79
C GLU A 12 6.87 4.94 12.19
N ALA A 13 7.64 5.37 11.19
CA ALA A 13 7.37 6.61 10.47
C ALA A 13 6.00 6.57 9.78
N TRP A 14 5.69 5.46 9.11
CA TRP A 14 4.38 5.23 8.49
C TRP A 14 3.24 5.16 9.54
N GLN A 15 3.43 4.46 10.65
CA GLN A 15 2.44 4.40 11.73
C GLN A 15 2.19 5.79 12.35
N ARG A 16 3.22 6.64 12.45
CA ARG A 16 3.11 8.00 12.95
C ARG A 16 2.36 8.92 11.97
N SER A 17 2.50 8.69 10.66
CA SER A 17 1.74 9.44 9.65
C SER A 17 0.26 9.03 9.62
N LEU A 18 -0.08 7.83 10.12
CA LEU A 18 -1.44 7.29 10.22
C LEU A 18 -1.75 6.75 11.64
N PRO A 19 -1.91 7.63 12.65
CA PRO A 19 -2.08 7.21 14.05
C PRO A 19 -3.36 6.38 14.28
N GLU A 20 -4.38 6.54 13.43
CA GLU A 20 -5.60 5.75 13.46
C GLU A 20 -5.34 4.25 13.23
N TRP A 21 -4.23 3.89 12.58
CA TRP A 21 -3.86 2.50 12.34
C TRP A 21 -3.76 1.68 13.63
N ARG A 22 -3.34 2.31 14.75
CA ARG A 22 -3.26 1.66 16.07
C ARG A 22 -4.59 1.04 16.50
N ILE A 23 -5.70 1.66 16.13
CA ILE A 23 -7.06 1.15 16.38
C ILE A 23 -7.50 0.25 15.23
N ALA A 24 -7.28 0.69 13.98
CA ALA A 24 -7.77 -0.01 12.80
C ALA A 24 -7.19 -1.43 12.64
N ARG A 25 -5.93 -1.63 13.04
CA ARG A 25 -5.22 -2.92 12.93
C ARG A 25 -5.91 -4.06 13.66
N VAL A 26 -6.77 -3.79 14.65
CA VAL A 26 -7.55 -4.84 15.34
C VAL A 26 -8.49 -5.57 14.38
N PHE A 27 -8.88 -4.90 13.29
CA PHE A 27 -9.68 -5.47 12.22
C PHE A 27 -8.86 -6.21 11.18
N VAL A 28 -7.54 -6.31 11.30
CA VAL A 28 -6.69 -7.18 10.49
C VAL A 28 -6.42 -8.47 11.28
N PRO A 29 -6.50 -9.67 10.67
CA PRO A 29 -6.14 -10.91 11.34
C PRO A 29 -4.76 -10.81 11.99
N GLU A 30 -4.63 -11.21 13.24
CA GLU A 30 -3.40 -11.03 14.02
C GLU A 30 -2.12 -11.53 13.31
N PRO A 31 -2.11 -12.72 12.68
CA PRO A 31 -0.94 -13.20 11.95
C PRO A 31 -0.53 -12.33 10.74
N GLN A 32 -1.43 -11.49 10.23
CA GLN A 32 -1.20 -10.64 9.07
C GLN A 32 -0.80 -9.21 9.43
N ARG A 33 -0.92 -8.78 10.69
CA ARG A 33 -0.75 -7.37 11.07
C ARG A 33 0.65 -6.84 10.78
N ALA A 34 1.69 -7.56 11.20
CA ALA A 34 3.08 -7.14 10.96
C ALA A 34 3.40 -7.09 9.46
N LEU A 35 2.94 -8.10 8.70
CA LEU A 35 3.11 -8.14 7.26
C LEU A 35 2.38 -6.99 6.55
N ALA A 36 1.16 -6.66 6.99
CA ALA A 36 0.40 -5.54 6.46
C ALA A 36 1.10 -4.20 6.70
N GLU A 37 1.65 -3.99 7.89
CA GLU A 37 2.38 -2.76 8.24
C GLU A 37 3.64 -2.59 7.40
N GLN A 38 4.39 -3.68 7.22
CA GLN A 38 5.56 -3.69 6.36
C GLN A 38 5.21 -3.43 4.88
N TRP A 39 4.16 -4.07 4.38
CA TRP A 39 3.65 -3.84 3.03
C TRP A 39 3.17 -2.40 2.82
N PHE A 40 2.44 -1.84 3.78
CA PHE A 40 1.91 -0.48 3.67
C PHE A 40 2.98 0.60 3.86
N ALA A 41 4.02 0.35 4.66
CA ALA A 41 5.20 1.21 4.71
C ALA A 41 5.94 1.20 3.37
N LEU A 42 6.09 0.04 2.71
CA LEU A 42 6.65 -0.05 1.36
C LEU A 42 5.79 0.69 0.33
N PHE A 43 4.48 0.43 0.33
CA PHE A 43 3.54 1.11 -0.57
C PHE A 43 3.62 2.64 -0.41
N ALA A 44 3.62 3.15 0.83
CA ALA A 44 3.80 4.56 1.10
C ALA A 44 5.12 5.09 0.51
N ALA A 45 6.25 4.44 0.79
CA ALA A 45 7.57 4.85 0.29
C ALA A 45 7.69 4.82 -1.25
N LEU A 46 7.00 3.89 -1.92
CA LEU A 46 6.90 3.86 -3.38
C LEU A 46 6.07 5.03 -3.91
N THR A 47 4.92 5.30 -3.30
CA THR A 47 4.02 6.38 -3.75
C THR A 47 4.52 7.79 -3.43
N GLU A 48 5.40 7.95 -2.44
CA GLU A 48 6.07 9.23 -2.13
C GLU A 48 6.87 9.79 -3.32
N ILE A 49 7.28 8.96 -4.27
CA ILE A 49 8.00 9.40 -5.47
C ILE A 49 7.15 10.42 -6.26
N ALA A 50 5.83 10.26 -6.29
CA ALA A 50 4.92 11.13 -7.04
C ALA A 50 4.81 12.56 -6.46
N ALA A 51 5.26 12.77 -5.23
CA ALA A 51 5.27 14.09 -4.59
C ALA A 51 6.60 14.85 -4.78
N LEU A 52 7.58 14.26 -5.48
CA LEU A 52 8.88 14.85 -5.70
C LEU A 52 8.92 15.69 -6.98
N GLU A 53 9.88 16.61 -7.05
CA GLU A 53 10.26 17.29 -8.28
C GLU A 53 10.71 16.30 -9.37
N PRO A 54 10.55 16.60 -10.67
CA PRO A 54 10.73 15.63 -11.76
C PRO A 54 12.09 14.91 -11.79
N VAL A 55 13.19 15.62 -11.55
CA VAL A 55 14.54 15.04 -11.60
C VAL A 55 14.80 14.12 -10.39
N PRO A 56 14.59 14.55 -9.12
CA PRO A 56 14.62 13.65 -7.97
C PRO A 56 13.65 12.46 -8.10
N ALA A 57 12.45 12.67 -8.64
CA ALA A 57 11.45 11.62 -8.84
C ALA A 57 11.98 10.53 -9.79
N ALA A 58 12.52 10.91 -10.94
CA ALA A 58 13.10 9.98 -11.91
C ALA A 58 14.27 9.18 -11.33
N ALA A 59 15.16 9.82 -10.55
CA ALA A 59 16.27 9.15 -9.89
C ALA A 59 15.78 8.14 -8.82
N LYS A 60 14.82 8.54 -7.97
CA LYS A 60 14.27 7.66 -6.93
C LYS A 60 13.47 6.50 -7.53
N LEU A 61 12.73 6.74 -8.62
CA LEU A 61 12.06 5.70 -9.40
C LEU A 61 13.07 4.67 -9.93
N ALA A 62 14.11 5.11 -10.65
CA ALA A 62 15.12 4.21 -11.21
C ALA A 62 15.80 3.37 -10.13
N TRP A 63 16.10 3.98 -8.99
CA TRP A 63 16.65 3.28 -7.82
C TRP A 63 15.68 2.21 -7.29
N TRP A 64 14.39 2.53 -7.12
CA TRP A 64 13.38 1.57 -6.67
C TRP A 64 13.19 0.43 -7.68
N GLN A 65 13.18 0.72 -8.98
CA GLN A 65 13.08 -0.31 -10.01
C GLN A 65 14.25 -1.30 -9.96
N GLU A 66 15.48 -0.80 -9.77
CA GLU A 66 16.64 -1.68 -9.57
C GLU A 66 16.48 -2.51 -8.31
N GLU A 67 16.12 -1.88 -7.19
CA GLU A 67 15.94 -2.55 -5.90
C GLU A 67 14.91 -3.68 -5.97
N LEU A 68 13.72 -3.44 -6.52
CA LEU A 68 12.69 -4.47 -6.70
C LEU A 68 13.16 -5.63 -7.59
N ARG A 69 13.91 -5.35 -8.66
CA ARG A 69 14.48 -6.40 -9.52
C ARG A 69 15.53 -7.25 -8.80
N THR A 70 16.24 -6.69 -7.81
CA THR A 70 17.15 -7.47 -6.97
C THR A 70 16.41 -8.37 -5.97
N TRP A 71 15.22 -7.97 -5.52
CA TRP A 71 14.41 -8.73 -4.57
C TRP A 71 13.98 -10.09 -5.11
N ARG A 72 13.69 -10.20 -6.41
CA ARG A 72 13.43 -11.50 -7.05
C ARG A 72 14.59 -12.49 -6.87
N LYS A 73 15.82 -11.99 -6.80
CA LYS A 73 17.04 -12.79 -6.61
C LYS A 73 17.36 -13.06 -5.14
N GLY A 74 16.48 -12.69 -4.22
CA GLY A 74 16.72 -12.80 -2.78
C GLY A 74 17.66 -11.74 -2.20
N ALA A 75 18.18 -10.84 -3.03
CA ALA A 75 19.05 -9.75 -2.62
C ALA A 75 18.19 -8.55 -2.20
N ARG A 76 18.57 -7.88 -1.12
CA ARG A 76 17.91 -6.65 -0.66
C ARG A 76 18.94 -5.69 -0.11
N ARG A 77 18.88 -4.43 -0.54
CA ARG A 77 19.66 -3.32 0.02
C ARG A 77 18.75 -2.47 0.91
N HIS A 78 17.46 -2.37 0.59
CA HIS A 78 16.50 -1.59 1.35
C HIS A 78 15.94 -2.39 2.54
N PRO A 79 15.85 -1.78 3.74
CA PRO A 79 15.33 -2.45 4.94
C PRO A 79 13.87 -2.94 4.79
N LEU A 80 13.01 -2.21 4.07
CA LEU A 80 11.61 -2.61 3.85
C LEU A 80 11.43 -3.91 3.05
N GLY A 81 12.47 -4.41 2.38
CA GLY A 81 12.44 -5.72 1.73
C GLY A 81 12.52 -6.90 2.72
N GLN A 82 12.87 -6.66 4.00
CA GLN A 82 12.83 -7.69 5.03
C GLN A 82 11.42 -8.30 5.12
N GLY A 83 11.27 -9.61 5.36
CA GLY A 83 9.95 -10.25 5.45
C GLY A 83 9.16 -10.40 4.13
N LEU A 84 9.47 -9.59 3.11
CA LEU A 84 8.82 -9.60 1.80
C LEU A 84 9.60 -10.38 0.73
N VAL A 85 10.93 -10.24 0.69
CA VAL A 85 11.81 -10.80 -0.36
C VAL A 85 11.78 -12.34 -0.45
N GLY A 86 11.45 -13.04 0.64
CA GLY A 86 11.31 -14.51 0.65
C GLY A 86 9.97 -15.02 0.08
N LYS A 87 9.06 -14.12 -0.30
CA LYS A 87 7.76 -14.48 -0.87
C LYS A 87 7.85 -14.41 -2.40
N ALA A 88 7.24 -15.37 -3.09
CA ALA A 88 7.19 -15.44 -4.55
C ALA A 88 6.24 -14.37 -5.11
N LEU A 89 6.65 -13.11 -5.02
CA LEU A 89 5.90 -11.94 -5.46
C LEU A 89 6.38 -11.46 -6.83
N PRO A 90 5.50 -10.88 -7.65
CA PRO A 90 5.83 -10.37 -8.99
C PRO A 90 6.63 -9.05 -8.94
N TRP A 91 7.82 -9.07 -8.33
CA TRP A 91 8.64 -7.87 -8.15
C TRP A 91 9.08 -7.21 -9.45
N ASP A 92 9.41 -7.99 -10.48
CA ASP A 92 9.79 -7.47 -11.79
C ASP A 92 8.61 -6.72 -12.43
N ALA A 93 7.39 -7.30 -12.38
CA ALA A 93 6.19 -6.64 -12.89
C ALA A 93 5.88 -5.36 -12.11
N LEU A 94 6.08 -5.34 -10.79
CA LEU A 94 5.91 -4.13 -10.00
C LEU A 94 6.91 -3.06 -10.44
N ALA A 95 8.19 -3.43 -10.61
CA ALA A 95 9.22 -2.51 -11.09
C ALA A 95 8.89 -1.92 -12.46
N ASP A 96 8.34 -2.73 -13.37
CA ASP A 96 8.00 -2.29 -14.73
C ASP A 96 6.81 -1.32 -14.75
N GLU A 97 5.84 -1.46 -13.84
CA GLU A 97 4.65 -0.61 -13.77
C GLU A 97 4.81 0.63 -12.86
N LEU A 98 5.85 0.71 -12.02
CA LEU A 98 6.12 1.88 -11.18
C LEU A 98 6.17 3.24 -11.90
N PRO A 99 6.66 3.36 -13.16
CA PRO A 99 6.67 4.65 -13.87
C PRO A 99 5.29 5.30 -14.01
N ALA A 100 4.19 4.54 -13.89
CA ALA A 100 2.84 5.08 -13.89
C ALA A 100 2.62 6.16 -12.80
N LEU A 101 3.35 6.10 -11.69
CA LEU A 101 3.29 7.12 -10.63
C LEU A 101 3.75 8.51 -11.07
N LEU A 102 4.60 8.61 -12.09
CA LEU A 102 5.12 9.87 -12.61
C LEU A 102 4.34 10.39 -13.82
N ASN A 103 3.43 9.59 -14.37
CA ASN A 103 2.58 9.97 -15.49
C ASN A 103 1.10 9.70 -15.16
N PRO A 104 0.52 10.45 -14.22
CA PRO A 104 -0.81 10.16 -13.71
C PRO A 104 -1.93 10.43 -14.74
N ALA A 105 -1.61 11.04 -15.89
CA ALA A 105 -2.54 11.21 -17.01
C ALA A 105 -2.74 9.91 -17.83
N ASP A 106 -1.83 8.94 -17.72
CA ASP A 106 -1.97 7.63 -18.35
C ASP A 106 -2.73 6.68 -17.41
N ASP A 107 -4.06 6.76 -17.48
CA ASP A 107 -4.94 5.94 -16.65
C ASP A 107 -4.77 4.43 -16.91
N VAL A 108 -4.43 4.04 -18.15
CA VAL A 108 -4.19 2.63 -18.49
C VAL A 108 -2.95 2.11 -17.76
N ALA A 109 -1.87 2.88 -17.69
CA ALA A 109 -0.70 2.53 -16.90
C ALA A 109 -1.01 2.46 -15.40
N LEU A 110 -1.81 3.39 -14.86
CA LEU A 110 -2.24 3.35 -13.46
C LEU A 110 -3.09 2.11 -13.15
N GLN A 111 -3.97 1.70 -14.04
CA GLN A 111 -4.76 0.48 -13.90
C GLN A 111 -3.88 -0.79 -13.90
N ARG A 112 -2.82 -0.83 -14.72
CA ARG A 112 -1.85 -1.94 -14.72
C ARG A 112 -1.05 -2.00 -13.42
N LEU A 113 -0.56 -0.85 -12.93
CA LEU A 113 0.09 -0.77 -11.62
C LEU A 113 -0.86 -1.24 -10.51
N ALA A 114 -2.12 -0.80 -10.52
CA ALA A 114 -3.13 -1.25 -9.57
C ALA A 114 -3.37 -2.76 -9.63
N ALA A 115 -3.34 -3.35 -10.83
CA ALA A 115 -3.48 -4.79 -11.02
C ALA A 115 -2.32 -5.56 -10.38
N VAL A 116 -1.07 -5.16 -10.64
CA VAL A 116 0.11 -5.82 -10.04
C VAL A 116 0.10 -5.70 -8.52
N LEU A 117 -0.25 -4.53 -7.98
CA LEU A 117 -0.39 -4.34 -6.53
C LEU A 117 -1.49 -5.23 -5.94
N ALA A 118 -2.60 -5.44 -6.66
CA ALA A 118 -3.69 -6.29 -6.20
C ALA A 118 -3.27 -7.75 -6.15
N ASP A 119 -2.55 -8.22 -7.18
CA ASP A 119 -2.02 -9.57 -7.25
C ASP A 119 -1.02 -9.82 -6.10
N ILE A 120 -0.16 -8.85 -5.78
CA ILE A 120 0.73 -8.91 -4.62
C ILE A 120 -0.06 -9.03 -3.32
N GLU A 121 -1.09 -8.20 -3.10
CA GLU A 121 -1.88 -8.24 -1.88
C GLU A 121 -2.64 -9.56 -1.71
N GLN A 122 -3.15 -10.14 -2.80
CA GLN A 122 -3.78 -11.46 -2.76
C GLN A 122 -2.80 -12.53 -2.29
N ILE A 123 -1.56 -12.53 -2.79
CA ILE A 123 -0.52 -13.46 -2.35
C ILE A 123 -0.12 -13.21 -0.90
N LEU A 124 0.05 -11.95 -0.50
CA LEU A 124 0.48 -11.57 0.85
C LEU A 124 -0.55 -11.95 1.93
N PHE A 125 -1.83 -11.74 1.65
CA PHE A 125 -2.90 -11.90 2.65
C PHE A 125 -3.72 -13.17 2.47
N ALA A 126 -3.44 -13.99 1.44
CA ALA A 126 -4.14 -15.23 1.14
C ALA A 126 -5.67 -15.05 1.07
N GLU A 127 -6.12 -13.95 0.48
CA GLU A 127 -7.53 -13.63 0.23
C GLU A 127 -7.80 -13.59 -1.28
N SER A 128 -8.91 -14.17 -1.73
CA SER A 128 -9.31 -14.19 -3.15
C SER A 128 -10.05 -12.93 -3.62
N ALA A 129 -10.23 -11.94 -2.73
CA ALA A 129 -10.94 -10.72 -3.06
C ALA A 129 -10.19 -9.90 -4.12
N GLU A 130 -10.83 -9.64 -5.27
CA GLU A 130 -10.25 -8.80 -6.31
C GLU A 130 -10.09 -7.35 -5.82
N GLY A 131 -8.86 -6.82 -5.89
CA GLY A 131 -8.51 -5.50 -5.33
C GLY A 131 -8.21 -4.40 -6.34
N ARG A 132 -8.26 -4.69 -7.64
CA ARG A 132 -7.76 -3.81 -8.70
C ARG A 132 -8.44 -2.43 -8.69
N ALA A 133 -9.77 -2.41 -8.69
CA ALA A 133 -10.55 -1.16 -8.67
C ALA A 133 -10.26 -0.32 -7.42
N ARG A 134 -10.09 -0.97 -6.24
CA ARG A 134 -9.77 -0.27 -4.99
C ARG A 134 -8.37 0.31 -4.99
N LEU A 135 -7.38 -0.45 -5.47
CA LEU A 135 -6.01 0.04 -5.58
C LEU A 135 -5.88 1.17 -6.60
N HIS A 136 -6.58 1.09 -7.72
CA HIS A 136 -6.65 2.17 -8.70
C HIS A 136 -7.27 3.44 -8.09
N HIS A 137 -8.40 3.29 -7.38
CA HIS A 137 -9.01 4.38 -6.61
C HIS A 137 -8.03 5.01 -5.61
N ASP A 138 -7.32 4.20 -4.83
CA ASP A 138 -6.34 4.68 -3.85
C ASP A 138 -5.15 5.40 -4.51
N LEU A 139 -4.65 4.90 -5.64
CA LEU A 139 -3.58 5.54 -6.41
C LEU A 139 -4.01 6.90 -6.93
N LEU A 140 -5.19 6.99 -7.55
CA LEU A 140 -5.74 8.26 -8.02
C LEU A 140 -5.85 9.29 -6.88
N LEU A 141 -6.32 8.87 -5.71
CA LEU A 141 -6.38 9.71 -4.52
C LEU A 141 -5.01 10.22 -4.07
N ILE A 142 -4.00 9.35 -4.08
CA ILE A 142 -2.63 9.72 -3.71
C ILE A 142 -2.04 10.72 -4.70
N LEU A 143 -2.38 10.56 -5.99
CA LEU A 143 -1.95 11.43 -7.08
C LEU A 143 -2.79 12.71 -7.20
N GLY A 144 -3.68 12.99 -6.24
CA GLY A 144 -4.50 14.20 -6.20
C GLY A 144 -5.64 14.23 -7.22
N GLN A 145 -6.01 13.10 -7.80
CA GLN A 145 -7.10 12.96 -8.75
C GLN A 145 -8.42 12.56 -8.08
N MET A 146 -9.54 12.81 -8.76
CA MET A 146 -10.87 12.39 -8.31
C MET A 146 -11.18 10.98 -8.83
N PRO A 147 -11.21 9.94 -7.97
CA PRO A 147 -11.44 8.58 -8.42
C PRO A 147 -12.94 8.26 -8.59
N PRO A 148 -13.27 7.28 -9.44
CA PRO A 148 -14.59 6.65 -9.41
C PRO A 148 -14.77 5.85 -8.09
N PRO A 149 -16.02 5.59 -7.66
CA PRO A 149 -16.28 4.71 -6.52
C PRO A 149 -15.78 3.30 -6.81
N ALA A 150 -15.14 2.67 -5.83
CA ALA A 150 -14.58 1.32 -5.97
C ALA A 150 -14.90 0.43 -4.77
N SER A 151 -14.97 -0.88 -5.03
CA SER A 151 -15.17 -1.94 -4.03
C SER A 151 -14.10 -3.02 -4.19
N GLY A 152 -14.16 -4.06 -3.34
CA GLY A 152 -13.18 -5.15 -3.36
C GLY A 152 -11.92 -4.85 -2.55
N GLY A 153 -10.90 -5.68 -2.76
CA GLY A 153 -9.60 -5.65 -2.07
C GLY A 153 -9.56 -6.53 -0.82
N THR A 154 -8.34 -6.89 -0.43
CA THR A 154 -8.07 -7.67 0.78
C THR A 154 -8.51 -6.92 2.04
N ARG A 155 -8.77 -7.63 3.14
CA ARG A 155 -9.21 -7.02 4.40
C ARG A 155 -8.24 -5.94 4.91
N PRO A 156 -6.91 -6.13 4.93
CA PRO A 156 -5.98 -5.05 5.29
C PRO A 156 -6.12 -3.82 4.40
N ARG A 157 -6.23 -4.01 3.08
CA ARG A 157 -6.40 -2.92 2.11
C ARG A 157 -7.71 -2.17 2.34
N ARG A 158 -8.84 -2.86 2.50
CA ARG A 158 -10.13 -2.23 2.80
C ARG A 158 -10.06 -1.36 4.05
N VAL A 159 -9.40 -1.85 5.10
CA VAL A 159 -9.19 -1.10 6.35
C VAL A 159 -8.37 0.17 6.09
N LEU A 160 -7.23 0.05 5.38
CA LEU A 160 -6.37 1.20 5.04
C LEU A 160 -7.11 2.24 4.18
N SER A 161 -7.75 1.82 3.09
CA SER A 161 -8.47 2.74 2.20
C SER A 161 -9.63 3.44 2.91
N ALA A 162 -10.29 2.77 3.86
CA ALA A 162 -11.36 3.39 4.64
C ALA A 162 -10.84 4.53 5.54
N LEU A 163 -9.65 4.36 6.13
CA LEU A 163 -8.99 5.43 6.87
C LEU A 163 -8.58 6.59 5.96
N ALA A 164 -7.95 6.29 4.82
CA ALA A 164 -7.51 7.30 3.86
C ALA A 164 -8.70 8.15 3.37
N ARG A 165 -9.80 7.51 2.95
CA ARG A 165 -11.03 8.19 2.54
C ARG A 165 -11.65 9.02 3.66
N ALA A 166 -11.71 8.48 4.88
CA ALA A 166 -12.27 9.20 6.02
C ALA A 166 -11.42 10.43 6.41
N ARG A 167 -10.09 10.36 6.22
CA ARG A 167 -9.19 11.51 6.41
C ARG A 167 -9.34 12.55 5.32
N GLN A 168 -9.51 12.17 4.06
CA GLN A 168 -9.70 13.16 2.98
C GLN A 168 -10.97 14.00 3.16
N GLN A 169 -12.01 13.44 3.77
CA GLN A 169 -13.24 14.16 4.06
C GLN A 169 -13.11 15.14 5.22
N ARG A 170 -11.92 15.25 5.86
CA ARG A 170 -11.73 16.02 7.10
C ARG A 170 -10.38 16.74 7.13
N SER A 171 -10.35 17.86 7.84
CA SER A 171 -9.13 18.63 8.10
C SER A 171 -8.39 18.18 9.37
N SER A 172 -8.90 17.18 10.09
CA SER A 172 -8.40 16.73 11.39
C SER A 172 -8.37 15.21 11.51
N PRO A 173 -7.49 14.64 12.37
CA PRO A 173 -7.47 13.20 12.66
C PRO A 173 -8.84 12.66 13.11
N LEU A 174 -9.07 11.37 12.87
CA LEU A 174 -10.31 10.73 13.29
C LEU A 174 -10.30 10.49 14.81
N SER A 175 -11.44 10.70 15.45
CA SER A 175 -11.63 10.21 16.82
C SER A 175 -11.62 8.68 16.86
N ALA A 176 -11.29 8.10 18.02
CA ALA A 176 -11.24 6.65 18.19
C ALA A 176 -12.55 5.94 17.78
N TRP A 177 -13.70 6.53 18.11
CA TRP A 177 -15.01 5.98 17.72
C TRP A 177 -15.23 6.02 16.21
N GLN A 178 -14.85 7.12 15.54
CA GLN A 178 -14.95 7.23 14.09
C GLN A 178 -14.05 6.20 13.40
N THR A 179 -12.81 6.05 13.89
CA THR A 179 -11.87 5.03 13.42
C THR A 179 -12.47 3.64 13.56
N LEU A 180 -13.00 3.27 14.73
CA LEU A 180 -13.66 1.98 14.95
C LEU A 180 -14.82 1.76 13.98
N ARG A 181 -15.69 2.75 13.83
CA ARG A 181 -16.88 2.64 12.97
C ARG A 181 -16.52 2.44 11.50
N CYS A 182 -15.62 3.26 10.95
CA CYS A 182 -15.28 3.18 9.52
C CYS A 182 -14.50 1.90 9.20
N THR A 183 -13.60 1.47 10.09
CA THR A 183 -12.79 0.26 9.91
C THR A 183 -13.61 -1.01 10.09
N TRP A 184 -14.55 -1.07 11.03
CA TRP A 184 -15.51 -2.17 11.18
C TRP A 184 -16.36 -2.36 9.91
N GLN A 185 -16.91 -1.26 9.36
CA GLN A 185 -17.67 -1.31 8.11
C GLN A 185 -16.83 -1.84 6.95
N ALA A 186 -15.60 -1.34 6.80
CA ALA A 186 -14.70 -1.76 5.73
C ALA A 186 -14.25 -3.22 5.85
N ALA A 187 -13.99 -3.69 7.06
CA ALA A 187 -13.63 -5.08 7.32
C ALA A 187 -14.76 -6.04 6.89
N ARG A 188 -16.02 -5.66 7.14
CA ARG A 188 -17.21 -6.46 6.79
C ARG A 188 -17.62 -6.39 5.32
N ALA A 189 -17.28 -5.33 4.60
CA ALA A 189 -17.70 -5.12 3.22
C ALA A 189 -17.22 -6.19 2.22
N GLY A 190 -16.22 -7.00 2.57
CA GLY A 190 -15.76 -8.13 1.75
C GLY A 190 -16.42 -9.47 2.08
N ASN A 191 -17.35 -9.54 3.05
CA ASN A 191 -18.02 -10.77 3.48
C ASN A 191 -19.44 -10.91 2.88
N THR A 192 -19.80 -10.12 1.87
CA THR A 192 -21.06 -10.28 1.15
C THR A 192 -20.84 -11.36 0.09
N PRO A 193 -21.53 -12.51 0.17
CA PRO A 193 -21.50 -13.54 -0.86
C PRO A 193 -22.05 -13.03 -2.20
#